data_AF-M2QS96-F1
#
_entry.id   AF-M2QS96-F1
#
_cell.length_a   1.000
_cell.length_b   1.000
_cell.length_c   1.000
_cell.angle_alpha   90.00
_cell.angle_beta   90.00
_cell.angle_gamma   90.00
#
_symmetry.space_group_name_H-M   'P 1'
#
loop_
_entity.id
_entity.type
_entity.pdbx_description
1 polymer ?
#
loop_
_entity_poly.entity_id
_entity_poly.type
_entity_poly.pdbx_seq_one_letter_code
_entity_poly.pdbx_strand_id
1 'polypeptide(L)'
;MDNPVLIQEGPTTKTPLFLVHDGGGTVYPYFLLNELERNVWGISNPRFKSHQNWTGGLPEMAKEYVMFMKSVLHSGEVILGGMLIL
;
A
#
# COMPACT_ATOMS: atom_id res chain seq x y z
N MET A 1 10.41 8.91 -2.32
CA MET A 1 9.91 7.90 -1.37
C MET A 1 9.66 6.66 -2.17
N ASP A 2 10.12 5.53 -1.67
CA ASP A 2 9.89 4.24 -2.30
C ASP A 2 8.41 3.87 -2.21
N ASN A 3 7.92 3.08 -3.17
CA ASN A 3 6.55 2.58 -3.18
C ASN A 3 6.61 1.07 -3.45
N PRO A 4 6.25 0.22 -2.47
CA PRO A 4 5.63 0.56 -1.19
C PRO A 4 6.63 1.14 -0.18
N VAL A 5 6.13 1.91 0.79
CA VAL A 5 6.92 2.39 1.93
C VAL A 5 6.67 1.54 3.16
N LEU A 6 7.72 1.17 3.91
CA LEU A 6 7.55 0.51 5.21
C LEU A 6 7.12 1.55 6.24
N ILE A 7 5.92 1.37 6.80
CA ILE A 7 5.33 2.26 7.82
C ILE A 7 5.68 1.77 9.22
N GLN A 8 5.59 0.46 9.45
CA GLN A 8 5.95 -0.18 10.71
C GLN A 8 6.77 -1.43 10.40
N GLU A 9 7.88 -1.61 11.11
CA GLU A 9 8.66 -2.84 11.11
C GLU A 9 8.13 -3.78 12.20
N GLY A 10 8.00 -5.06 11.89
CA GLY A 10 7.59 -6.08 12.85
C GLY A 10 8.17 -7.45 12.50
N PRO A 11 7.81 -8.50 13.26
CA PRO A 11 8.36 -9.84 13.03
C PRO A 11 8.02 -10.37 11.64
N THR A 12 9.02 -10.89 10.92
CA THR A 12 8.84 -11.49 9.58
C THR A 12 8.03 -12.80 9.60
N THR A 13 7.80 -13.37 10.79
CA THR A 13 6.95 -14.55 11.01
C THR A 13 5.46 -14.24 11.00
N LYS A 14 5.08 -12.97 11.10
CA LYS A 14 3.68 -12.54 10.97
C LYS A 14 3.41 -12.21 9.51
N THR A 15 2.23 -12.59 9.02
CA THR A 15 1.74 -12.17 7.69
C THR A 15 1.90 -10.64 7.58
N PRO A 16 2.37 -10.05 6.47
CA PRO A 16 2.46 -8.59 6.35
C PRO A 16 1.08 -7.95 6.09
N LEU A 17 0.93 -6.66 6.39
CA LEU A 17 -0.23 -5.84 6.05
C LEU A 17 0.15 -4.83 4.98
N PHE A 18 -0.60 -4.78 3.89
CA PHE A 18 -0.49 -3.74 2.86
C PHE A 18 -1.71 -2.82 2.92
N LEU A 19 -1.47 -1.52 3.05
CA LEU A 19 -2.50 -0.49 3.12
C LEU A 19 -2.44 0.38 1.86
N VAL A 20 -3.49 0.34 1.06
CA VAL A 20 -3.65 1.17 -0.13
C VAL A 20 -4.20 2.53 0.28
N HIS A 21 -3.65 3.60 -0.29
CA HIS A 21 -4.09 4.97 -0.06
C HIS A 21 -5.62 5.19 -0.19
N ASP A 22 -6.11 6.26 0.42
CA ASP A 22 -7.50 6.73 0.30
C ASP A 22 -7.73 7.61 -0.96
N GLY A 23 -8.90 8.25 -1.10
CA GLY A 23 -9.17 9.17 -2.21
C GLY A 23 -8.17 10.34 -2.34
N GLY A 24 -7.46 10.68 -1.26
CA GLY A 24 -6.40 11.69 -1.24
C GLY A 24 -5.08 11.22 -1.83
N GLY A 25 -4.88 9.94 -2.13
CA GLY A 25 -3.70 9.44 -2.84
C GLY A 25 -2.45 9.24 -2.01
N THR A 26 -2.48 9.60 -0.71
CA THR A 26 -1.32 9.51 0.19
C THR A 26 -1.49 8.40 1.22
N VAL A 27 -0.37 7.95 1.80
CA VAL A 27 -0.37 6.99 2.91
C VAL A 27 -0.15 7.65 4.27
N TYR A 28 -0.13 8.99 4.32
CA TYR A 28 0.19 9.73 5.54
C TYR A 28 -0.66 9.34 6.75
N PRO A 29 -1.99 9.14 6.64
CA PRO A 29 -2.82 8.75 7.78
C PRO A 29 -2.37 7.45 8.45
N TYR A 30 -1.74 6.54 7.71
CA TYR A 30 -1.29 5.26 8.25
C TYR A 30 -0.05 5.37 9.15
N PHE A 31 0.73 6.45 9.03
CA PHE A 31 1.81 6.73 9.99
C PHE A 31 1.29 7.12 11.38
N LEU A 32 -0.01 7.38 11.52
CA LEU A 32 -0.66 7.73 12.79
C LEU A 32 -1.27 6.50 13.49
N LEU A 33 -1.17 5.31 12.90
CA LEU A 33 -1.64 4.08 13.52
C LEU A 33 -0.74 3.70 14.70
N ASN A 34 -1.35 3.17 15.76
CA ASN A 34 -0.60 2.45 16.79
C ASN A 34 0.12 1.24 16.19
N GLU A 35 1.13 0.74 16.89
CA GLU A 35 1.89 -0.44 16.49
C GLU A 35 0.97 -1.66 16.32
N LEU A 36 1.09 -2.35 15.19
CA LEU A 36 0.28 -3.51 14.81
C LEU A 36 1.05 -4.83 14.91
N GLU A 37 2.27 -4.80 15.46
CA GLU A 37 3.15 -5.95 15.69
C GLU A 37 3.38 -6.81 14.43
N ARG A 38 3.50 -6.17 13.27
CA ARG A 38 3.75 -6.81 11.97
C ARG A 38 4.35 -5.80 11.00
N ASN A 39 4.95 -6.29 9.92
CA ASN A 39 5.32 -5.40 8.83
C ASN A 39 4.07 -4.76 8.21
N VAL A 40 4.02 -3.42 8.24
CA VAL A 40 2.96 -2.62 7.63
C VAL A 40 3.55 -1.81 6.49
N TRP A 41 3.05 -2.06 5.29
CA TRP A 41 3.48 -1.39 4.07
C TRP A 41 2.39 -0.44 3.58
N GLY A 42 2.76 0.78 3.23
CA GLY A 42 1.88 1.76 2.58
C GLY A 42 2.08 1.79 1.07
N ILE A 43 0.99 1.76 0.31
CA ILE A 43 0.98 1.95 -1.14
C ILE A 43 0.33 3.30 -1.47
N SER A 44 1.15 4.28 -1.82
CA SER A 44 0.67 5.60 -2.29
C SER A 44 0.25 5.55 -3.76
N ASN A 45 -0.60 6.48 -4.20
CA ASN A 45 -0.94 6.60 -5.62
C ASN A 45 0.29 7.10 -6.41
N PRO A 46 0.89 6.29 -7.30
CA PRO A 46 2.06 6.71 -8.08
C PRO A 46 1.73 7.88 -9.03
N ARG A 47 0.45 8.04 -9.41
CA ARG A 47 -0.04 9.12 -10.29
C ARG A 47 -0.52 10.35 -9.51
N PHE A 48 -0.30 10.40 -8.19
CA PHE A 48 -0.74 11.53 -7.34
C PHE A 48 -0.26 12.89 -7.86
N LYS A 49 1.01 12.99 -8.27
CA LYS A 49 1.60 14.23 -8.80
C LYS A 49 1.27 14.49 -10.26
N SER A 50 1.11 13.43 -11.06
CA SER A 50 0.88 13.57 -12.50
C SER A 50 -0.58 13.86 -12.83
N HIS A 51 -1.50 13.62 -11.89
CA HIS A 51 -2.95 13.70 -12.08
C HIS A 51 -3.46 12.89 -13.29
N GLN A 52 -2.68 11.90 -13.71
CA GLN A 52 -3.06 11.03 -14.81
C GLN A 52 -4.12 10.05 -14.35
N ASN A 53 -5.18 9.96 -15.14
CA ASN A 53 -6.22 8.97 -14.93
C ASN A 53 -5.68 7.56 -15.18
N TRP A 54 -6.35 6.58 -14.56
CA TRP A 54 -6.19 5.17 -14.87
C TRP A 54 -7.09 4.85 -16.06
N THR A 55 -6.54 4.84 -17.28
CA THR A 55 -7.31 4.58 -18.51
C THR A 55 -7.96 3.19 -18.49
N GLY A 56 -7.28 2.21 -17.91
CA GLY A 56 -7.82 0.87 -17.66
C GLY A 56 -8.59 0.74 -16.34
N GLY A 57 -8.86 1.86 -15.65
CA GLY A 57 -9.61 1.93 -14.41
C GLY A 57 -8.96 1.20 -13.23
N LEU A 58 -9.78 0.76 -12.28
CA LEU A 58 -9.34 0.05 -11.08
C LEU A 58 -8.50 -1.22 -11.38
N PRO A 59 -8.78 -2.03 -12.42
CA PRO A 59 -7.94 -3.17 -12.77
C PRO A 59 -6.50 -2.78 -13.16
N GLU A 60 -6.29 -1.65 -13.83
CA GLU A 60 -4.95 -1.15 -14.16
C GLU A 60 -4.20 -0.76 -12.88
N MET A 61 -4.87 0.00 -12.01
CA MET A 61 -4.35 0.42 -10.71
C MET A 61 -3.96 -0.78 -9.85
N ALA A 62 -4.85 -1.78 -9.73
CA ALA A 62 -4.59 -2.98 -8.94
C ALA A 62 -3.38 -3.77 -9.45
N LYS A 63 -3.20 -3.90 -10.78
CA LYS A 63 -2.02 -4.56 -11.35
C LYS A 63 -0.74 -3.84 -10.98
N GLU A 64 -0.73 -2.51 -11.03
CA GLU A 64 0.43 -1.71 -10.64
C GLU A 64 0.75 -1.89 -9.14
N TYR A 65 -0.27 -1.91 -8.28
CA TYR A 65 -0.07 -2.10 -6.83
C TYR A 65 0.44 -3.50 -6.48
N VAL A 66 -0.02 -4.53 -7.19
CA VAL A 66 0.53 -5.89 -7.05
C VAL A 66 2.02 -5.93 -7.42
N MET A 67 2.46 -5.16 -8.42
CA MET A 67 3.89 -5.08 -8.76
C MET A 67 4.70 -4.43 -7.64
N PHE A 68 4.18 -3.40 -6.98
CA PHE A 68 4.80 -2.82 -5.79
C PHE A 68 4.89 -3.84 -4.66
N MET A 69 3.81 -4.59 -4.36
CA MET A 69 3.83 -5.63 -3.33
C MET A 69 4.89 -6.70 -3.61
N LYS A 70 5.01 -7.13 -4.88
CA LYS A 70 6.00 -8.14 -5.30
C LYS A 70 7.44 -7.66 -5.22
N SER A 71 7.69 -6.35 -5.18
CA SER A 71 9.03 -5.79 -5.02
C SER A 71 9.60 -5.97 -3.60
N VAL A 72 8.73 -6.17 -2.60
CA VAL A 72 9.12 -6.34 -1.19
C VAL A 72 8.75 -7.71 -0.61
N LEU A 73 7.82 -8.43 -1.26
CA LEU A 73 7.40 -9.77 -0.87
C LEU A 73 7.37 -10.70 -2.09
N HIS A 74 8.32 -11.64 -2.15
CA HIS A 74 8.44 -12.59 -3.25
C HIS A 74 7.25 -13.57 -3.33
N SER A 75 6.77 -14.06 -2.18
CA SER A 75 5.64 -15.00 -2.08
C SER A 75 5.07 -15.04 -0.65
N GLY A 76 3.85 -15.54 -0.51
CA GLY A 76 3.20 -15.75 0.79
C GLY A 76 1.81 -15.14 0.88
N GLU A 77 1.17 -15.34 2.04
CA GLU A 77 -0.10 -14.71 2.38
C GLU A 77 0.10 -13.22 2.69
N VAL A 78 -0.94 -12.42 2.43
CA VAL A 78 -0.95 -10.99 2.75
C VAL A 78 -2.29 -10.61 3.35
N ILE A 79 -2.28 -9.64 4.26
CA ILE A 79 -3.48 -8.90 4.62
C ILE A 79 -3.50 -7.63 3.77
N LEU A 80 -4.60 -7.40 3.07
CA LEU A 80 -4.81 -6.19 2.27
C LEU A 80 -5.90 -5.34 2.92
N GLY A 81 -5.64 -4.04 3.06
CA GLY A 81 -6.59 -3.08 3.61
C GLY A 81 -6.45 -1.70 2.99
N GLY A 82 -7.31 -0.78 3.41
CA GLY A 82 -7.34 0.60 2.95
C GLY A 82 -8.40 1.40 3.72
N MET A 83 -8.30 2.72 3.66
CA MET A 83 -9.28 3.63 4.26
C MET A 83 -10.28 4.05 3.17
N LEU A 84 -11.54 4.22 3.58
CA LEU A 84 -12.68 4.40 2.68
C LEU A 84 -12.53 5.61 1.74
N ILE A 85 -13.08 5.47 0.54
CA ILE A 85 -13.30 6.56 -0.42
C ILE A 85 -14.71 7.09 -0.12
N LEU A 86 -14.83 8.24 0.56
CA LEU A 86 -16.11 8.95 0.67
C LEU A 86 -16.23 9.99 -0.45
#